data_AF-A0A7V9L073-F1
#
_entry.id   AF-A0A7V9L073-F1
#
_cell.length_a   1.000
_cell.length_b   1.000
_cell.length_c   1.000
_cell.angle_alpha   90.00
_cell.angle_beta   90.00
_cell.angle_gamma   90.00
#
_symmetry.space_group_name_H-M   'P 1'
#
loop_
_entity.id
_entity.type
_entity.pdbx_description
1 polymer ?
#
loop_
_entity_poly.entity_id
_entity_poly.type
_entity_poly.pdbx_seq_one_letter_code
_entity_poly.pdbx_strand_id
1 'polypeptide(L)'
;MRLSELGEFGLLRELEQRGLAHGIGDDAAVFHEGIVVTQDTLVEGVHFRLEWTSWRDLGYKAAAVNLSDLAAMGASPAGLLVALN
;
A
#
# COMPACT_ATOMS: atom_id res chain seq x y z
N MET A 1 11.34 -19.14 12.32
CA MET A 1 10.76 -17.89 12.81
C MET A 1 9.42 -17.71 12.14
N ARG A 2 8.37 -17.42 12.91
CA ARG A 2 7.03 -17.14 12.37
C ARG A 2 6.89 -15.65 12.05
N LEU A 3 6.06 -15.28 11.06
CA LEU A 3 5.81 -13.86 10.73
C LEU A 3 5.29 -13.06 11.93
N SER A 4 4.44 -13.68 12.75
CA SER A 4 3.90 -13.07 13.97
C SER A 4 4.96 -12.71 15.02
N GLU A 5 6.12 -13.37 14.99
CA GLU A 5 7.25 -13.10 15.91
C GLU A 5 8.16 -11.99 15.36
N LEU A 6 8.24 -11.88 14.04
CA LEU A 6 9.09 -10.92 13.34
C LEU A 6 8.46 -9.52 13.30
N GLY A 7 7.14 -9.47 13.15
CA GLY A 7 6.39 -8.24 12.92
C GLY A 7 6.67 -7.62 11.56
N GLU A 8 5.96 -6.52 11.26
CA GLU A 8 6.04 -5.83 9.97
C GLU A 8 7.44 -5.29 9.68
N PHE A 9 7.97 -4.45 10.56
CA PHE A 9 9.31 -3.86 10.36
C PHE A 9 10.43 -4.90 10.31
N GLY A 10 10.27 -6.02 11.03
CA GLY A 10 11.21 -7.12 10.93
C GLY A 10 11.16 -7.79 9.56
N LEU A 11 9.96 -7.99 9.01
CA LEU A 11 9.76 -8.55 7.68
C LEU A 11 10.37 -7.64 6.61
N LEU A 12 10.11 -6.34 6.67
CA LEU A 12 10.68 -5.37 5.73
C LEU A 12 12.21 -5.43 5.71
N ARG A 13 12.85 -5.45 6.89
CA ARG A 13 14.31 -5.60 7.00
C ARG A 13 14.81 -6.92 6.42
N GLU A 14 14.10 -8.02 6.66
CA GLU A 14 14.48 -9.33 6.13
C GLU A 14 14.38 -9.36 4.59
N LEU A 15 13.37 -8.69 4.01
CA LEU A 15 13.24 -8.57 2.55
C LEU A 15 14.41 -7.79 1.95
N GLU A 16 14.84 -6.69 2.57
CA GLU A 16 16.02 -5.94 2.13
C GLU A 16 17.31 -6.74 2.29
N GLN A 17 17.50 -7.43 3.42
CA GLN A 17 18.69 -8.28 3.66
C GLN A 17 18.82 -9.41 2.65
N ARG A 18 17.70 -9.94 2.15
CA ARG A 18 17.67 -10.97 1.11
C ARG A 18 17.79 -10.43 -0.31
N GLY A 19 17.81 -9.10 -0.49
CA GLY A 19 17.79 -8.46 -1.81
C GLY A 19 16.49 -8.69 -2.57
N LEU A 20 15.38 -8.91 -1.87
CA LEU A 20 14.04 -9.06 -2.47
C LEU A 20 13.29 -7.73 -2.55
N ALA A 21 13.77 -6.73 -1.82
CA ALA A 21 13.30 -5.35 -1.86
C ALA A 21 14.49 -4.41 -1.64
N HIS A 22 14.35 -3.16 -2.08
CA HIS A 22 15.40 -2.15 -1.97
C HIS A 22 14.80 -0.79 -1.69
N GLY A 23 15.43 -0.03 -0.79
CA GLY A 23 15.05 1.36 -0.54
C GLY A 23 13.69 1.49 0.13
N ILE A 24 13.34 0.54 1.00
CA ILE A 24 12.10 0.63 1.78
C ILE A 24 12.24 1.78 2.78
N GLY A 25 11.21 2.63 2.90
CA GLY A 25 11.15 3.65 3.94
C GLY A 25 10.37 4.92 3.61
N ASP A 26 9.99 5.11 2.35
CA ASP A 26 9.15 6.22 1.89
C ASP A 26 7.71 5.78 1.64
N ASP A 27 6.79 6.74 1.43
CA ASP A 27 5.35 6.46 1.22
C ASP A 27 5.06 5.77 -0.13
N ALA A 28 5.94 5.90 -1.12
CA ALA A 28 5.81 5.22 -2.41
C ALA A 28 7.18 4.95 -3.07
N ALA A 29 7.20 4.05 -4.05
CA ALA A 29 8.40 3.75 -4.83
C ALA A 29 8.50 4.69 -6.05
N VAL A 30 9.70 5.26 -6.26
CA VAL A 30 10.01 6.08 -7.45
C VAL A 30 10.82 5.26 -8.45
N PHE A 31 10.30 5.12 -9.67
CA PHE A 31 10.93 4.42 -10.78
C PHE A 31 11.61 5.40 -11.76
N HIS A 32 12.22 4.84 -12.82
CA HIS A 32 12.79 5.63 -13.89
C HIS A 32 11.76 6.60 -14.48
N GLU A 33 12.23 7.75 -14.96
CA GLU A 33 11.39 8.81 -15.55
C GLU A 33 10.40 9.48 -14.56
N GLY A 34 10.55 9.26 -13.25
CA GLY A 34 9.74 9.92 -12.22
C GLY A 34 8.35 9.30 -12.02
N ILE A 35 8.15 8.06 -12.50
CA ILE A 35 6.93 7.31 -12.23
C ILE A 35 6.91 6.93 -10.74
N VAL A 36 5.86 7.34 -10.03
CA VAL A 36 5.67 7.04 -8.60
C VAL A 36 4.54 6.04 -8.43
N VAL A 37 4.81 4.95 -7.70
CA VAL A 37 3.86 3.84 -7.50
C VAL A 37 3.77 3.51 -6.02
N THR A 38 2.54 3.46 -5.50
CA THR A 38 2.19 2.92 -4.18
C THR A 38 1.15 1.81 -4.37
N GLN A 39 1.01 0.95 -3.36
CA GLN A 39 -0.02 -0.06 -3.31
C GLN A 39 -0.44 -0.31 -1.87
N ASP A 40 -1.75 -0.20 -1.64
CA ASP A 40 -2.35 -0.43 -0.33
C ASP A 40 -3.57 -1.36 -0.43
N THR A 41 -3.78 -2.21 0.57
CA THR A 41 -4.81 -3.28 0.52
C THR A 41 -5.84 -3.13 1.64
N LEU A 42 -7.13 -3.12 1.27
CA LEU A 42 -8.24 -3.17 2.23
C LEU A 42 -8.78 -4.59 2.34
N VAL A 43 -8.91 -5.08 3.57
CA VAL A 43 -9.31 -6.47 3.89
C VAL A 43 -10.52 -6.43 4.80
N GLU A 44 -11.57 -7.19 4.50
CA GLU A 44 -12.75 -7.27 5.35
C GLU A 44 -12.40 -7.88 6.72
N GLY A 45 -12.96 -7.31 7.79
CA GLY A 45 -12.65 -7.69 9.17
C GLY A 45 -11.36 -7.07 9.73
N VAL A 46 -10.53 -6.45 8.89
CA VAL A 46 -9.33 -5.69 9.30
C VAL A 46 -9.52 -4.20 9.04
N HIS A 47 -9.83 -3.83 7.79
CA HIS A 47 -9.88 -2.44 7.32
C HIS A 47 -11.30 -1.90 7.11
N PHE A 48 -12.27 -2.79 6.87
CA PHE A 48 -13.69 -2.46 6.70
C PHE A 48 -14.57 -3.67 7.06
N ARG A 49 -15.89 -3.45 7.16
CA ARG A 49 -16.92 -4.50 7.24
C ARG A 49 -18.13 -4.10 6.41
N LEU A 50 -18.64 -4.99 5.55
CA LEU A 50 -19.78 -4.68 4.66
C LEU A 50 -21.10 -4.50 5.41
N GLU A 51 -21.16 -4.93 6.68
CA GLU A 51 -22.30 -4.69 7.58
C GLU A 51 -22.63 -3.20 7.75
N TRP A 52 -21.65 -2.31 7.59
CA TRP A 52 -21.84 -0.86 7.73
C TRP A 52 -20.99 0.00 6.79
N THR A 53 -20.23 -0.60 5.87
CA THR A 53 -19.47 0.12 4.85
C THR A 53 -20.11 -0.15 3.49
N SER A 54 -20.61 0.90 2.83
CA SER A 54 -21.14 0.74 1.48
C SER A 54 -20.01 0.48 0.47
N TRP A 55 -20.32 -0.17 -0.65
CA TRP A 55 -19.35 -0.36 -1.74
C TRP A 55 -18.79 0.95 -2.28
N ARG A 56 -19.60 2.02 -2.30
CA ARG A 56 -19.16 3.34 -2.73
C ARG A 56 -18.14 3.93 -1.77
N ASP A 57 -18.40 3.84 -0.46
CA ASP A 57 -17.49 4.37 0.56
C ASP A 57 -16.20 3.54 0.61
N LEU A 58 -16.30 2.22 0.41
CA LEU A 58 -15.14 1.36 0.30
C LEU A 58 -14.28 1.71 -0.93
N GLY A 59 -14.90 1.92 -2.09
CA GLY A 59 -14.19 2.36 -3.30
C GLY A 59 -13.52 3.72 -3.12
N TYR A 60 -14.21 4.67 -2.48
CA TYR A 60 -13.63 5.97 -2.13
C TYR A 60 -12.43 5.81 -1.20
N LYS A 61 -12.56 5.02 -0.13
CA LYS A 61 -11.46 4.76 0.82
C LYS A 61 -10.27 4.08 0.13
N ALA A 62 -10.52 3.09 -0.72
CA ALA A 62 -9.47 2.37 -1.46
C ALA A 62 -8.65 3.30 -2.36
N ALA A 63 -9.32 4.23 -3.06
CA ALA A 63 -8.63 5.27 -3.82
C ALA A 63 -7.92 6.26 -2.88
N ALA A 64 -8.60 6.77 -1.86
CA ALA A 64 -8.11 7.84 -1.01
C ALA A 64 -6.81 7.49 -0.27
N VAL A 65 -6.66 6.25 0.22
CA VAL A 65 -5.42 5.83 0.92
C VAL A 65 -4.21 5.86 -0.02
N ASN A 66 -4.32 5.28 -1.21
CA ASN A 66 -3.23 5.28 -2.20
C ASN A 66 -2.95 6.69 -2.76
N LEU A 67 -4.00 7.49 -2.98
CA LEU A 67 -3.83 8.89 -3.43
C LEU A 67 -3.16 9.77 -2.36
N SER A 68 -3.31 9.43 -1.07
CA SER A 68 -2.65 10.12 0.03
C SER A 68 -1.13 9.93 -0.04
N ASP A 69 -0.65 8.71 -0.26
CA ASP A 69 0.79 8.42 -0.38
C ASP A 69 1.39 9.15 -1.60
N LEU A 70 0.71 9.12 -2.74
CA LEU A 70 1.15 9.88 -3.92
C LEU A 70 1.24 11.39 -3.63
N ALA A 71 0.27 11.93 -2.88
CA ALA A 71 0.31 13.34 -2.49
C ALA A 71 1.46 13.64 -1.51
N ALA A 72 1.78 12.73 -0.58
CA ALA A 72 2.92 12.86 0.32
C ALA A 72 4.25 12.91 -0.44
N MET A 73 4.34 12.16 -1.55
CA MET A 73 5.48 12.16 -2.47
C MET A 73 5.51 13.34 -3.45
N GLY A 74 4.51 14.24 -3.40
CA GLY A 74 4.36 15.34 -4.36
C GLY A 74 4.05 14.88 -5.79
N ALA A 75 3.57 13.64 -5.96
CA ALA A 75 3.25 13.06 -7.26
C ALA A 75 1.84 13.46 -7.73
N SER A 76 1.68 13.59 -9.05
CA SER A 76 0.37 13.76 -9.69
C SER A 76 -0.17 12.39 -10.13
N PRO A 77 -1.31 11.92 -9.59
CA PRO A 77 -1.85 10.60 -9.92
C PRO A 77 -2.27 10.50 -11.39
N ALA A 78 -1.79 9.46 -12.09
CA ALA A 78 -2.16 9.20 -13.48
C ALA A 78 -3.35 8.23 -13.63
N GLY A 79 -3.57 7.37 -12.63
CA GLY A 79 -4.63 6.37 -12.64
C GLY A 79 -4.52 5.39 -11.48
N LEU A 80 -5.48 4.47 -11.37
CA LEU A 80 -5.52 3.41 -10.36
C LEU A 80 -5.67 2.06 -11.05
N LEU A 81 -4.93 1.05 -10.57
CA LEU A 81 -5.17 -0.35 -10.87
C LEU A 81 -5.82 -0.99 -9.64
N VAL A 82 -6.91 -1.72 -9.84
CA VAL A 82 -7.65 -2.35 -8.73
C VAL A 82 -7.64 -3.86 -8.92
N ALA A 83 -7.13 -4.57 -7.92
CA ALA A 83 -7.27 -6.02 -7.80
C ALA A 83 -8.37 -6.35 -6.80
N LEU A 84 -9.30 -7.21 -7.19
CA LEU A 84 -10.39 -7.71 -6.34
C LEU A 84 -10.21 -9.22 -6.17
N ASN A 85 -10.50 -9.73 -4.97
CA ASN A 85 -10.45 -11.16 -4.64
C ASN A 85 -11.84 -11.76 -4.60
#